data_AF-A0AAN8YSM2-F1
#
_entry.id   AF-A0AAN8YSM2-F1
#
_cell.length_a   1.000
_cell.length_b   1.000
_cell.length_c   1.000
_cell.angle_alpha   90.00
_cell.angle_beta   90.00
_cell.angle_gamma   90.00
#
_symmetry.space_group_name_H-M   'P 1'
#
loop_
_entity.id
_entity.type
_entity.pdbx_description
1 polymer ?
#
loop_
_entity_poly.entity_id
_entity_poly.type
_entity_poly.pdbx_seq_one_letter_code
_entity_poly.pdbx_strand_id
1 'polypeptide(L)'
;MSTYFGNVLSIPFGEKIVGELKDNSLSWVADAIHDCLEAAVNKEHFLGLIDWVEAHRPEPSLAKIYCSGTEYRPGFVVSSGQRFPVSKKQLEVMETRAAKVFRPLAFAYLV
;
A
#
# COMPACT_ATOMS: atom_id res chain seq x y z
N MET A 1 19.04 -2.40 8.09
CA MET A 1 18.09 -2.89 7.07
C MET A 1 18.62 -2.84 5.64
N SER A 2 19.68 -2.09 5.32
CA SER A 2 20.18 -1.95 3.93
C SER A 2 20.63 -3.25 3.23
N THR A 3 20.82 -4.33 3.99
CA THR A 3 21.22 -5.66 3.48
C THR A 3 20.13 -6.74 3.64
N TYR A 4 18.98 -6.39 4.23
CA TYR A 4 17.87 -7.35 4.38
C TYR A 4 17.09 -7.45 3.07
N PHE A 5 16.93 -8.67 2.56
CA PHE A 5 16.30 -8.94 1.27
C PHE A 5 14.83 -9.42 1.37
N GLY A 6 14.34 -9.65 2.59
CA GLY A 6 12.95 -10.07 2.81
C GLY A 6 11.97 -8.90 2.77
N ASN A 7 10.68 -9.22 2.84
CA ASN A 7 9.63 -8.21 2.94
C ASN A 7 9.60 -7.58 4.34
N VAL A 8 9.62 -6.25 4.41
CA VAL A 8 9.26 -5.48 5.61
C VAL A 8 8.26 -4.44 5.17
N LEU A 9 6.99 -4.86 5.10
CA LEU A 9 5.90 -4.05 4.56
C LEU A 9 4.69 -4.21 5.47
N SER A 10 4.07 -3.10 5.81
CA SER A 10 2.70 -3.05 6.32
C SER A 10 1.82 -2.36 5.27
N ILE A 11 0.51 -2.60 5.32
CA ILE A 11 -0.45 -2.01 4.39
C ILE A 11 -1.42 -1.18 5.22
N PRO A 12 -1.00 0.00 5.71
CA PRO A 12 -1.91 0.91 6.39
C PRO A 12 -2.98 1.38 5.42
N PHE A 13 -4.23 1.40 5.88
CA PHE A 13 -5.36 1.88 5.11
C PHE A 13 -6.30 2.66 6.03
N GLY A 14 -6.97 3.65 5.44
CA GLY A 14 -8.00 4.45 6.08
C GLY A 14 -9.20 4.59 5.15
N GLU A 15 -10.30 5.09 5.71
CA GLU A 15 -11.54 5.27 4.96
C GLU A 15 -11.99 6.73 5.08
N LYS A 16 -12.53 7.27 3.98
CA LYS A 16 -13.15 8.60 3.90
C LYS A 16 -14.45 8.51 3.12
N ILE A 17 -15.38 9.42 3.39
CA ILE A 17 -16.62 9.50 2.63
C ILE A 17 -16.30 10.05 1.24
N VAL A 18 -16.91 9.47 0.19
CA VAL A 18 -16.66 9.88 -1.19
C VAL A 18 -16.97 11.37 -1.42
N GLY A 19 -17.99 11.91 -0.75
CA GLY A 19 -18.29 13.35 -0.75
C GLY A 19 -17.12 14.18 -0.22
N GLU A 20 -16.56 13.84 0.93
CA GLU A 20 -15.40 14.54 1.50
C GLU A 20 -14.19 14.53 0.55
N LEU A 21 -13.95 13.41 -0.14
CA LEU A 21 -12.86 13.31 -1.11
C LEU A 21 -13.08 14.20 -2.35
N LYS A 22 -14.33 14.46 -2.73
CA LYS A 22 -14.68 15.31 -3.87
C LYS A 22 -14.73 16.79 -3.51
N ASP A 23 -15.17 17.10 -2.30
CA ASP A 23 -15.46 18.46 -1.86
C ASP A 23 -14.23 19.16 -1.26
N ASN A 24 -13.25 18.40 -0.75
CA ASN A 24 -12.01 18.94 -0.18
C ASN A 24 -10.87 19.07 -1.20
N SER A 25 -9.84 19.84 -0.83
CA SER A 25 -8.65 20.03 -1.64
C SER A 25 -7.74 18.79 -1.67
N LEU A 26 -6.86 18.71 -2.67
CA LEU A 26 -5.82 17.68 -2.73
C LEU A 26 -4.89 17.71 -1.50
N SER A 27 -4.61 18.89 -0.95
CA SER A 27 -3.78 19.01 0.26
C SER A 27 -4.45 18.31 1.45
N TRP A 28 -5.75 18.49 1.62
CA TRP A 28 -6.51 17.80 2.67
C TRP A 28 -6.45 16.28 2.51
N VAL A 29 -6.55 15.78 1.28
CA VAL A 29 -6.41 14.34 1.00
C VAL A 29 -4.99 13.87 1.32
N ALA A 30 -3.97 14.66 0.97
CA ALA A 30 -2.58 14.34 1.28
C ALA A 30 -2.31 14.31 2.79
N ASP A 31 -2.88 15.24 3.55
CA ASP A 31 -2.81 15.27 5.02
C ASP A 31 -3.48 14.03 5.61
N ALA A 32 -4.67 13.66 5.14
CA ALA A 32 -5.36 12.44 5.58
C ALA A 32 -4.54 11.16 5.30
N ILE A 33 -3.83 11.10 4.17
CA ILE A 33 -2.90 10.00 3.87
C ILE A 33 -1.69 10.05 4.81
N HIS A 34 -1.15 11.23 5.08
CA HIS A 34 -0.02 11.42 5.98
C HIS A 34 -0.34 10.94 7.39
N ASP A 35 -1.47 11.37 7.97
CA ASP A 35 -1.93 10.96 9.30
C ASP A 35 -2.09 9.44 9.40
N CYS A 36 -2.66 8.82 8.37
CA CYS A 36 -2.80 7.36 8.27
C CYS A 36 -1.44 6.64 8.28
N LEU A 37 -0.47 7.16 7.53
CA LEU A 37 0.88 6.60 7.48
C LEU A 37 1.64 6.82 8.79
N GLU A 38 1.54 8.00 9.39
CA GLU A 38 2.23 8.35 10.64
C GLU A 38 1.90 7.36 11.77
N ALA A 39 0.63 6.97 11.87
CA ALA A 39 0.16 5.97 12.84
C ALA A 39 0.76 4.56 12.64
N ALA A 40 1.27 4.25 11.44
CA ALA A 40 1.75 2.92 11.07
C ALA A 40 3.28 2.82 10.88
N VAL A 41 3.99 3.94 10.74
CA VAL A 41 5.46 3.97 10.53
C VAL A 41 6.26 3.97 11.84
N ASN A 42 5.79 3.23 12.84
CA ASN A 42 6.46 3.07 14.13
C ASN A 42 6.75 1.59 14.44
N LYS A 43 7.65 1.35 15.39
CA LYS A 43 8.13 0.00 15.74
C LYS A 43 7.02 -0.86 16.33
N GLU A 44 6.19 -0.24 17.16
CA GLU A 44 5.10 -0.87 17.90
C GLU A 44 4.05 -1.45 16.95
N HIS A 45 3.74 -0.74 15.87
CA HIS A 45 2.85 -1.21 14.81
C HIS A 45 3.36 -2.51 14.17
N PHE A 46 4.64 -2.58 13.81
CA PHE A 46 5.22 -3.78 13.19
C PHE A 46 5.30 -4.96 14.15
N LEU A 47 5.65 -4.72 15.42
CA LEU A 47 5.66 -5.77 16.44
C LEU A 47 4.24 -6.32 16.66
N GLY A 48 3.24 -5.44 16.80
CA GLY A 48 1.85 -5.85 16.92
C GLY A 48 1.34 -6.63 15.71
N LEU A 49 1.77 -6.27 14.49
CA LEU A 49 1.44 -7.02 13.28
C LEU A 49 2.04 -8.43 13.30
N ILE A 50 3.29 -8.58 13.75
CA ILE A 50 3.95 -9.89 13.89
C ILE A 50 3.21 -10.72 14.93
N ASP A 51 2.95 -10.17 16.11
CA ASP A 51 2.24 -10.87 17.20
C ASP A 51 0.85 -11.32 16.74
N TRP A 52 0.13 -10.46 16.03
CA TRP A 52 -1.18 -10.78 15.48
C TRP A 52 -1.09 -11.91 14.44
N VAL A 53 -0.13 -11.87 13.51
CA VAL A 53 0.06 -12.94 12.52
C VAL A 53 0.42 -14.26 13.19
N GLU A 54 1.36 -14.28 14.14
CA GLU A 54 1.77 -15.51 14.84
C GLU A 54 0.62 -16.12 15.66
N ALA A 55 -0.22 -15.29 16.29
CA ALA A 55 -1.39 -15.74 17.04
C ALA A 55 -2.50 -16.37 16.17
N HIS A 56 -2.55 -16.03 14.87
CA HIS A 56 -3.55 -16.53 13.92
C HIS A 56 -2.97 -17.57 12.95
N ARG A 57 -1.81 -18.15 13.25
CA ARG A 57 -1.30 -19.28 12.46
C ARG A 57 -2.07 -20.56 12.81
N PRO A 58 -2.37 -21.42 11.82
CA PRO A 58 -1.92 -21.39 10.43
C PRO A 58 -2.85 -20.65 9.45
N GLU A 59 -3.88 -19.97 9.93
CA GLU A 59 -4.90 -19.37 9.08
C GLU A 59 -4.32 -18.24 8.20
N PRO A 60 -4.54 -18.29 6.87
CA PRO A 60 -4.12 -17.22 6.00
C PRO A 60 -4.89 -15.94 6.33
N SER A 61 -4.15 -14.86 6.51
CA SER A 61 -4.69 -13.54 6.84
C SER A 61 -4.53 -12.59 5.67
N LEU A 62 -5.52 -11.72 5.47
CA LEU A 62 -5.53 -10.73 4.38
C LEU A 62 -5.88 -9.35 4.96
N ALA A 63 -5.21 -8.30 4.47
CA ALA A 63 -5.56 -6.94 4.84
C ALA A 63 -7.00 -6.63 4.39
N LYS A 64 -7.77 -5.99 5.26
CA LYS A 64 -9.21 -5.72 5.03
C LYS A 64 -9.48 -4.97 3.72
N ILE A 65 -8.57 -4.10 3.28
CA ILE A 65 -8.67 -3.36 2.01
C ILE A 65 -8.75 -4.27 0.77
N TYR A 66 -8.26 -5.51 0.87
CA TYR A 66 -8.37 -6.51 -0.21
C TYR A 66 -9.62 -7.40 -0.09
N CYS A 67 -10.34 -7.31 1.02
CA CYS A 67 -11.54 -8.12 1.24
C CYS A 67 -12.74 -7.43 0.58
N SER A 68 -13.34 -8.09 -0.42
CA SER A 68 -14.67 -7.74 -0.90
C SER A 68 -15.72 -8.23 0.10
N GLY A 69 -16.01 -7.43 1.13
CA GLY A 69 -17.10 -7.73 2.07
C GLY A 69 -18.48 -7.70 1.41
N THR A 70 -19.53 -7.89 2.21
CA THR A 70 -20.94 -7.77 1.76
C THR A 70 -21.35 -6.34 1.42
N GLU A 71 -20.62 -5.35 1.94
CA GLU A 71 -20.79 -3.94 1.63
C GLU A 71 -19.74 -3.52 0.59
N TYR A 72 -20.20 -3.03 -0.56
CA TYR A 72 -19.32 -2.48 -1.57
C TYR A 72 -18.65 -1.20 -1.04
N ARG A 73 -17.37 -1.29 -0.71
CA ARG A 73 -16.52 -0.15 -0.35
C ARG A 73 -15.46 0.03 -1.44
N PRO A 74 -15.59 1.02 -2.33
CA PRO A 74 -14.57 1.26 -3.34
C PRO A 74 -13.26 1.64 -2.65
N GLY A 75 -12.18 0.97 -3.03
CA GLY A 75 -10.86 1.18 -2.48
C GLY A 75 -9.80 1.03 -3.55
N PHE A 76 -8.66 1.67 -3.34
CA PHE A 76 -7.49 1.51 -4.17
C PHE A 76 -6.28 1.33 -3.27
N VAL A 77 -5.27 0.61 -3.78
CA VAL A 77 -4.02 0.37 -3.08
C VAL A 77 -2.90 0.98 -3.89
N VAL A 78 -2.06 1.77 -3.23
CA VAL A 78 -0.89 2.42 -3.82
C VAL A 78 0.37 1.79 -3.24
N SER A 79 1.25 1.32 -4.12
CA SER A 79 2.61 0.89 -3.76
C SER A 79 3.61 1.89 -4.34
N SER A 80 4.48 2.45 -3.51
CA SER A 80 5.47 3.45 -3.94
C SER A 80 6.84 2.84 -4.14
N GLY A 81 7.28 2.76 -5.40
CA GLY A 81 8.63 2.37 -5.78
C GLY A 81 9.61 3.54 -5.90
N GLN A 82 9.23 4.77 -5.51
CA GLN A 82 10.02 5.98 -5.79
C GLN A 82 11.46 5.95 -5.25
N ARG A 83 11.69 5.24 -4.14
CA ARG A 83 13.02 5.09 -3.51
C ARG A 83 13.67 3.74 -3.79
N PHE A 84 13.10 2.95 -4.71
CA PHE A 84 13.67 1.66 -5.06
C PHE A 84 15.02 1.90 -5.77
N PRO A 85 16.14 1.34 -5.28
CA PRO A 85 17.47 1.62 -5.80
C PRO A 85 17.70 0.83 -7.09
N VAL A 86 17.03 1.25 -8.16
CA VAL A 86 17.21 0.69 -9.51
C VAL A 86 17.96 1.67 -10.38
N SER A 87 19.00 1.18 -11.04
CA SER A 87 19.61 1.89 -12.16
C SER A 87 18.62 1.98 -13.32
N LYS A 88 18.79 2.99 -14.18
CA LYS A 88 17.97 3.16 -15.39
C LYS A 88 17.91 1.89 -16.25
N LYS A 89 19.02 1.15 -16.36
CA LYS A 89 19.10 -0.13 -17.09
C LYS A 89 18.27 -1.24 -16.43
N GLN A 90 18.23 -1.29 -15.10
CA GLN A 90 17.41 -2.27 -14.37
C GLN A 90 15.93 -1.91 -14.47
N LEU A 91 15.58 -0.62 -14.41
CA LEU A 91 14.21 -0.15 -14.60
C LEU A 91 13.69 -0.54 -16.01
N GLU A 92 14.50 -0.33 -17.04
CA GLU A 92 14.16 -0.71 -18.42
C GLU A 92 13.93 -2.23 -18.57
N VAL A 93 14.72 -3.06 -17.90
CA VAL A 93 14.50 -4.53 -17.86
C VAL A 93 13.22 -4.88 -17.10
N MET A 94 12.91 -4.20 -16.00
CA MET A 94 11.69 -4.43 -15.23
C MET A 94 10.44 -4.02 -16.03
N GLU A 95 10.48 -2.90 -16.73
CA GLU A 95 9.38 -2.43 -17.58
C GLU A 95 9.17 -3.35 -18.80
N THR A 96 10.24 -3.83 -19.42
CA THR A 96 10.14 -4.68 -20.63
C THR A 96 9.86 -6.15 -20.34
N ARG A 97 10.38 -6.70 -19.22
CA ARG A 97 10.29 -8.14 -18.91
C ARG A 97 9.42 -8.48 -17.71
N ALA A 98 9.21 -7.52 -16.80
CA ALA A 98 8.44 -7.70 -15.58
C ALA A 98 7.21 -6.76 -15.51
N ALA A 99 6.76 -6.18 -16.63
CA ALA A 99 5.54 -5.38 -16.69
C ALA A 99 4.31 -6.09 -16.09
N LYS A 100 4.24 -7.43 -16.17
CA LYS A 100 3.17 -8.22 -15.55
C LYS A 100 3.24 -8.26 -14.01
N VAL A 101 4.43 -8.03 -13.45
CA VAL A 101 4.72 -8.06 -12.00
C VAL A 101 4.56 -6.67 -11.37
N PHE A 102 4.89 -5.60 -12.12
CA PHE A 102 4.99 -4.23 -11.60
C PHE A 102 3.95 -3.25 -12.13
N ARG A 103 2.91 -3.68 -12.89
CA ARG A 103 1.88 -2.77 -13.41
C ARG A 103 1.43 -1.78 -12.32
N PRO A 104 1.82 -0.50 -12.39
CA PRO A 104 1.19 0.51 -11.58
C PRO A 104 -0.24 0.59 -12.10
N LEU A 105 -1.23 0.52 -11.21
CA LEU A 105 -2.64 0.75 -11.55
C LEU A 105 -2.92 2.15 -12.15
N ALA A 106 -1.88 2.95 -12.42
CA ALA A 106 -1.96 4.32 -12.89
C ALA A 106 -2.29 4.48 -14.39
N PHE A 107 -2.05 3.48 -15.25
CA PHE A 107 -2.23 3.68 -16.70
C PHE A 107 -3.61 3.29 -17.25
N ALA A 108 -4.52 2.73 -16.43
CA ALA A 108 -5.83 2.27 -16.88
C ALA A 108 -6.99 3.25 -16.63
N TYR A 109 -6.73 4.44 -16.06
CA TYR A 109 -7.76 5.42 -15.71
C TYR A 109 -7.53 6.83 -16.30
N LEU A 110 -6.67 6.97 -17.32
CA LEU A 110 -6.38 8.25 -18.00
C LEU A 110 -6.48 8.18 -19.52
N VAL A 111 -7.40 7.37 -20.05
CA VAL A 111 -7.94 7.51 -21.42
C VAL A 111 -9.44 7.33 -21.38
#